data_AF-A0A832R2F4-F1
#
_entry.id   AF-A0A832R2F4-F1
#
_cell.length_a   1.000
_cell.length_b   1.000
_cell.length_c   1.000
_cell.angle_alpha   90.00
_cell.angle_beta   90.00
_cell.angle_gamma   90.00
#
_symmetry.space_group_name_H-M   'P 1'
#
loop_
_entity.id
_entity.type
_entity.pdbx_description
1 polymer ?
#
loop_
_entity_poly.entity_id
_entity_poly.type
_entity_poly.pdbx_seq_one_letter_code
_entity_poly.pdbx_strand_id
1 'polypeptide(L)'
;LHARNEVKWETYTKKIQIEARVLGDLCMNHIIPVATEYQSMLLDNLYKMRMVFEKDKAEKLSKEDAALIEEIAEHISAIKLNVDNMVEARKLANKMEDTREKAITYHDKVEVYFNTIRYHVDKLELIVDNRMWTLPKYRELLFIS
;
A
#
# COMPACT_ATOMS: atom_id res chain seq x y z
N LEU A 1 19.42 -34.90 4.60
CA LEU A 1 19.33 -33.85 3.55
C LEU A 1 17.91 -33.33 3.35
N HIS A 2 16.89 -34.20 3.28
CA HIS A 2 15.47 -33.81 3.14
C HIS A 2 14.95 -32.93 4.29
N ALA A 3 15.13 -33.34 5.55
CA ALA A 3 14.69 -32.54 6.71
C ALA A 3 15.29 -31.12 6.77
N ARG A 4 16.53 -30.92 6.28
CA ARG A 4 17.16 -29.60 6.24
C ARG A 4 16.55 -28.69 5.17
N ASN A 5 16.12 -29.25 4.04
CA ASN A 5 15.48 -28.48 2.99
C ASN A 5 14.04 -28.12 3.35
N GLU A 6 13.33 -29.03 4.02
CA GLU A 6 11.98 -28.82 4.53
C GLU A 6 11.91 -27.66 5.54
N VAL A 7 12.84 -27.62 6.51
CA VAL A 7 12.96 -26.50 7.45
C VAL A 7 13.22 -25.17 6.74
N LYS A 8 13.99 -25.17 5.64
CA LYS A 8 14.24 -23.95 4.87
C LYS A 8 12.97 -23.45 4.17
N TRP A 9 12.20 -24.34 3.56
CA TRP A 9 10.94 -23.98 2.89
C TRP A 9 9.90 -23.46 3.89
N GLU A 10 9.81 -24.09 5.06
CA GLU A 10 8.93 -23.63 6.13
C GLU A 10 9.34 -22.24 6.65
N THR A 11 10.63 -22.02 6.86
CA THR A 11 11.17 -20.73 7.33
C THR A 11 10.90 -19.62 6.31
N TYR A 12 11.17 -19.88 5.02
CA TYR A 12 10.87 -18.95 3.93
C TYR A 12 9.37 -18.61 3.87
N THR A 13 8.51 -19.63 3.89
CA THR A 13 7.06 -19.47 3.88
C THR A 13 6.58 -18.58 5.03
N LYS A 14 7.07 -18.84 6.26
CA LYS A 14 6.72 -18.04 7.45
C LYS A 14 7.20 -16.59 7.31
N LYS A 15 8.40 -16.37 6.78
CA LYS A 15 8.94 -15.03 6.53
C LYS A 15 8.00 -14.22 5.62
N ILE A 16 7.70 -14.74 4.42
CA ILE A 16 6.82 -14.05 3.47
C ILE A 16 5.40 -13.87 4.05
N GLN A 17 4.91 -14.84 4.81
CA GLN A 17 3.60 -14.74 5.47
C GLN A 17 3.53 -13.59 6.48
N ILE A 18 4.59 -13.41 7.28
CA ILE A 18 4.69 -12.30 8.26
C ILE A 18 4.78 -10.97 7.52
N GLU A 19 5.67 -10.87 6.51
CA GLU A 19 5.83 -9.64 5.72
C GLU A 19 4.52 -9.23 5.04
N ALA A 20 3.81 -10.17 4.41
CA ALA A 20 2.51 -9.92 3.79
C ALA A 20 1.49 -9.39 4.81
N ARG A 21 1.49 -9.95 6.03
CA ARG A 21 0.57 -9.53 7.09
C ARG A 21 0.89 -8.12 7.57
N VAL A 22 2.16 -7.85 7.85
CA VAL A 22 2.62 -6.53 8.31
C VAL A 22 2.37 -5.48 7.25
N LEU A 23 2.69 -5.76 5.97
CA LEU A 23 2.44 -4.84 4.87
C LEU A 23 0.96 -4.51 4.72
N GLY A 24 0.09 -5.52 4.74
CA GLY A 24 -1.36 -5.31 4.66
C GLY A 24 -1.90 -4.49 5.83
N ASP A 25 -1.47 -4.80 7.06
CA ASP A 25 -1.89 -4.09 8.27
C ASP A 25 -1.45 -2.62 8.25
N LEU A 26 -0.19 -2.35 7.89
CA LEU A 26 0.34 -0.99 7.72
C LEU A 26 -0.43 -0.20 6.67
N CYS A 27 -0.74 -0.83 5.53
CA CYS A 27 -1.49 -0.16 4.46
C CYS A 27 -2.89 0.24 4.93
N MET A 28 -3.62 -0.68 5.57
CA MET A 28 -5.02 -0.47 5.94
C MET A 28 -5.19 0.44 7.16
N ASN A 29 -4.28 0.37 8.15
CA ASN A 29 -4.45 1.06 9.42
C ASN A 29 -3.66 2.37 9.52
N HIS A 30 -2.60 2.54 8.71
CA HIS A 30 -1.73 3.72 8.79
C HIS A 30 -1.72 4.51 7.49
N ILE A 31 -1.41 3.89 6.36
CA ILE A 31 -1.16 4.61 5.10
C ILE A 31 -2.47 5.13 4.48
N ILE A 32 -3.46 4.26 4.29
CA ILE A 32 -4.75 4.64 3.69
C ILE A 32 -5.47 5.73 4.50
N PRO A 33 -5.58 5.62 5.85
CA PRO A 33 -6.23 6.66 6.66
C PRO A 33 -5.56 8.04 6.51
N VAL A 34 -4.22 8.09 6.57
CA VAL A 34 -3.46 9.35 6.44
C VAL A 34 -3.65 9.96 5.04
N ALA A 35 -3.58 9.16 3.98
CA ALA A 35 -3.79 9.63 2.62
C ALA A 35 -5.24 10.12 2.40
N THR A 36 -6.22 9.46 3.00
CA THR A 36 -7.64 9.84 2.94
C THR A 36 -7.90 11.16 3.68
N GLU A 37 -7.25 11.35 4.83
CA GLU A 37 -7.33 12.60 5.60
C GLU A 37 -6.75 13.77 4.79
N TYR A 38 -5.57 13.60 4.20
CA TYR A 38 -4.96 14.61 3.34
C TYR A 38 -5.82 14.93 2.11
N GLN A 39 -6.35 13.90 1.44
CA GLN A 39 -7.29 14.07 0.33
C GLN A 39 -8.53 14.89 0.74
N SER A 40 -9.06 14.65 1.93
CA SER A 40 -10.21 15.39 2.46
C SER A 40 -9.88 16.87 2.69
N MET A 41 -8.66 17.18 3.15
CA MET A 41 -8.19 18.56 3.29
C MET A 41 -8.07 19.27 1.95
N LEU A 42 -7.53 18.61 0.92
CA LEU A 42 -7.45 19.17 -0.43
C LEU A 42 -8.84 19.43 -1.02
N LEU A 43 -9.77 18.50 -0.83
CA LEU A 43 -11.16 18.65 -1.27
C LEU A 43 -11.86 19.85 -0.61
N ASP A 44 -11.66 20.04 0.69
CA ASP A 44 -12.23 21.18 1.42
C ASP A 44 -11.63 22.51 0.94
N ASN A 45 -10.32 22.56 0.68
CA ASN A 45 -9.68 23.73 0.09
C ASN A 45 -10.26 24.05 -1.30
N LEU A 46 -10.41 23.05 -2.15
CA LEU A 46 -10.99 23.19 -3.48
C LEU A 46 -12.44 23.71 -3.42
N TYR A 47 -13.24 23.20 -2.49
CA TYR A 47 -14.61 23.68 -2.25
C TYR A 47 -14.62 25.15 -1.81
N LYS A 48 -13.79 25.52 -0.82
CA LYS A 48 -13.67 26.90 -0.33
C LYS A 48 -13.22 27.87 -1.43
N MET A 49 -12.28 27.48 -2.28
CA MET A 49 -11.82 28.31 -3.40
C MET A 49 -12.95 28.63 -4.38
N ARG A 50 -13.81 27.65 -4.68
CA ARG A 50 -14.98 27.84 -5.55
C ARG A 50 -16.06 28.73 -4.93
N MET A 51 -16.12 28.84 -3.61
CA MET A 51 -17.05 29.75 -2.93
C MET A 51 -16.53 31.19 -2.88
N VAL A 52 -15.21 31.40 -2.81
CA VAL A 52 -14.60 32.72 -2.63
C VAL A 52 -14.33 33.43 -3.97
N PHE A 53 -13.98 32.68 -5.02
CA PHE A 53 -13.62 33.24 -6.32
C PHE A 53 -14.68 32.98 -7.39
N GLU A 54 -14.72 33.86 -8.39
CA GLU A 54 -15.50 33.63 -9.61
C GLU A 54 -15.05 32.36 -10.32
N LYS A 55 -15.99 31.71 -11.01
CA LYS A 55 -15.83 30.35 -11.58
C LYS A 55 -14.54 30.17 -12.38
N ASP A 56 -14.28 31.03 -13.35
CA ASP A 56 -13.12 30.90 -14.24
C ASP A 56 -11.78 31.03 -13.47
N LYS A 57 -11.75 31.89 -12.45
CA LYS A 57 -10.58 32.07 -11.59
C LYS A 57 -10.41 30.89 -10.64
N ALA A 58 -11.50 30.39 -10.06
CA ALA A 58 -11.49 29.22 -9.18
C ALA A 58 -11.02 27.96 -9.92
N GLU A 59 -11.52 27.72 -11.14
CA GLU A 59 -11.11 26.58 -11.97
C GLU A 59 -9.62 26.65 -12.32
N LYS A 60 -9.12 27.84 -12.70
CA LYS A 60 -7.70 28.01 -12.99
C LYS A 60 -6.80 27.75 -11.79
N LEU A 61 -7.20 28.22 -10.60
CA LEU A 61 -6.41 28.10 -9.38
C LEU A 61 -6.48 26.71 -8.73
N SER A 62 -7.58 25.98 -8.89
CA SER A 62 -7.81 24.66 -8.25
C SER A 62 -7.47 23.47 -9.14
N LYS A 63 -6.98 23.70 -10.36
CA LYS A 63 -6.70 22.64 -11.33
C LYS A 63 -5.68 21.62 -10.82
N GLU A 64 -4.61 22.08 -10.19
CA GLU A 64 -3.55 21.20 -9.67
C GLU A 64 -4.04 20.41 -8.46
N ASP A 65 -4.79 21.05 -7.55
CA ASP A 65 -5.40 20.38 -6.40
C ASP A 65 -6.37 19.26 -6.83
N ALA A 66 -7.18 19.51 -7.87
CA ALA A 66 -8.09 18.52 -8.43
C ALA A 66 -7.33 17.29 -8.96
N ALA A 67 -6.23 17.50 -9.69
CA ALA A 67 -5.40 16.42 -10.22
C ALA A 67 -4.74 15.60 -9.10
N LEU A 68 -4.24 16.26 -8.05
CA LEU A 68 -3.68 15.58 -6.88
C LEU A 68 -4.71 14.72 -6.15
N ILE A 69 -5.95 15.23 -5.98
CA ILE A 69 -7.04 14.47 -5.36
C ILE A 69 -7.33 13.18 -6.14
N GLU A 70 -7.36 13.26 -7.47
CA GLU A 70 -7.55 12.10 -8.35
C GLU A 70 -6.39 11.10 -8.21
N GLU A 71 -5.14 11.57 -8.26
CA GLU A 71 -3.94 10.72 -8.11
C GLU A 71 -3.91 9.98 -6.76
N ILE A 72 -4.25 10.67 -5.66
CA ILE A 72 -4.37 10.07 -4.34
C ILE A 72 -5.46 8.98 -4.33
N ALA A 73 -6.62 9.24 -4.95
CA ALA A 73 -7.72 8.28 -5.01
C ALA A 73 -7.31 6.99 -5.74
N GLU A 74 -6.61 7.14 -6.87
CA GLU A 74 -6.12 6.02 -7.67
C GLU A 74 -5.13 5.16 -6.89
N HIS A 75 -4.17 5.79 -6.20
CA HIS A 75 -3.20 5.07 -5.39
C HIS A 75 -3.82 4.37 -4.18
N ILE A 76 -4.75 5.01 -3.46
CA ILE A 76 -5.48 4.38 -2.36
C ILE A 76 -6.25 3.14 -2.87
N SER A 77 -6.96 3.29 -3.98
CA SER A 77 -7.73 2.20 -4.60
C SER A 77 -6.83 1.03 -5.01
N ALA A 78 -5.70 1.34 -5.66
CA ALA A 78 -4.74 0.32 -6.08
C ALA A 78 -4.10 -0.40 -4.88
N ILE A 79 -3.74 0.30 -3.80
CA ILE A 79 -3.22 -0.33 -2.57
C ILE A 79 -4.27 -1.29 -2.01
N LYS A 80 -5.51 -0.83 -1.82
CA LYS A 80 -6.58 -1.64 -1.24
C LYS A 80 -6.83 -2.91 -2.06
N LEU A 81 -6.97 -2.78 -3.38
CA LEU A 81 -7.18 -3.91 -4.28
C LEU A 81 -6.03 -4.93 -4.19
N ASN A 82 -4.78 -4.47 -4.22
CA ASN A 82 -3.63 -5.38 -4.17
C ASN A 82 -3.47 -6.04 -2.80
N VAL A 83 -3.78 -5.34 -1.70
CA VAL A 83 -3.80 -5.92 -0.36
C VAL A 83 -4.87 -7.01 -0.26
N ASP A 84 -6.08 -6.76 -0.76
CA ASP A 84 -7.17 -7.75 -0.76
C ASP A 84 -6.78 -8.99 -1.58
N ASN A 85 -6.24 -8.80 -2.79
CA ASN A 85 -5.76 -9.89 -3.65
C ASN A 85 -4.62 -10.69 -3.01
N MET A 86 -3.67 -10.01 -2.35
CA MET A 86 -2.58 -10.64 -1.61
C MET A 86 -3.11 -11.49 -0.44
N VAL A 87 -4.11 -10.97 0.29
CA VAL A 87 -4.76 -11.70 1.38
C VAL A 87 -5.45 -12.96 0.88
N GLU A 88 -6.15 -12.90 -0.25
CA GLU A 88 -6.78 -14.07 -0.86
C GLU A 88 -5.75 -15.09 -1.37
N ALA A 89 -4.69 -14.65 -2.06
CA ALA A 89 -3.60 -15.52 -2.49
C ALA A 89 -2.96 -16.26 -1.30
N ARG A 90 -2.76 -15.56 -0.18
CA ARG A 90 -2.25 -16.14 1.07
C ARG A 90 -3.22 -17.14 1.68
N LYS A 91 -4.54 -16.88 1.65
CA LYS A 91 -5.56 -17.83 2.13
C LYS A 91 -5.52 -19.12 1.34
N LEU A 92 -5.35 -19.05 0.01
CA LEU A 92 -5.20 -20.22 -0.86
C LEU A 92 -3.90 -20.98 -0.56
N ALA A 93 -2.76 -20.29 -0.51
CA ALA A 93 -1.46 -20.88 -0.22
C ALA A 93 -1.42 -21.58 1.16
N ASN A 94 -2.14 -21.06 2.15
CA ASN A 94 -2.18 -21.65 3.49
C ASN A 94 -2.89 -23.00 3.58
N LYS A 95 -3.75 -23.33 2.61
CA LYS A 95 -4.45 -24.62 2.54
C LYS A 95 -3.57 -25.74 1.96
N MET A 96 -2.39 -25.43 1.44
CA MET A 96 -1.48 -26.42 0.87
C MET A 96 -0.77 -27.19 1.97
N GLU A 97 -0.76 -28.52 1.85
CA GLU A 97 -0.13 -29.44 2.80
C GLU A 97 1.37 -29.64 2.51
N ASP A 98 1.76 -29.70 1.24
CA ASP A 98 3.17 -29.84 0.85
C ASP A 98 3.95 -28.55 1.10
N THR A 99 5.02 -28.66 1.89
CA THR A 99 5.83 -27.51 2.32
C THR A 99 6.58 -26.83 1.19
N ARG A 100 6.97 -27.59 0.15
CA ARG A 100 7.70 -27.07 -1.01
C ARG A 100 6.75 -26.35 -1.96
N GLU A 101 5.61 -26.94 -2.29
CA GLU A 101 4.58 -26.31 -3.13
C GLU A 101 4.02 -25.06 -2.47
N LYS A 102 3.85 -25.08 -1.15
CA LYS A 102 3.47 -23.90 -0.37
C LYS A 102 4.52 -22.79 -0.50
N ALA A 103 5.81 -23.11 -0.33
CA ALA A 103 6.88 -22.12 -0.49
C ALA A 103 6.91 -21.52 -1.91
N ILE A 104 6.75 -22.35 -2.95
CA ILE A 104 6.67 -21.88 -4.35
C ILE A 104 5.46 -20.97 -4.54
N THR A 105 4.30 -21.33 -3.99
CA THR A 105 3.08 -20.53 -4.10
C THR A 105 3.22 -19.18 -3.39
N TYR A 106 3.88 -19.14 -2.24
CA TYR A 106 4.17 -17.88 -1.55
C TYR A 106 5.07 -16.97 -2.40
N HIS A 107 6.11 -17.51 -3.04
CA HIS A 107 6.97 -16.76 -3.95
C HIS A 107 6.20 -16.27 -5.19
N ASP A 108 5.53 -17.17 -5.90
CA ASP A 108 4.96 -16.89 -7.23
C ASP A 108 3.61 -16.17 -7.18
N LYS A 109 2.88 -16.26 -6.05
CA LYS A 109 1.50 -15.76 -5.94
C LYS A 109 1.28 -14.77 -4.81
N VAL A 110 2.14 -14.70 -3.79
CA VAL A 110 1.96 -13.75 -2.66
C VAL A 110 3.00 -12.62 -2.74
N GLU A 111 4.27 -12.95 -2.87
CA GLU A 111 5.37 -11.97 -2.89
C GLU A 111 5.26 -10.98 -4.06
N VAL A 112 4.67 -11.40 -5.17
CA VAL A 112 4.43 -10.58 -6.37
C VAL A 112 3.65 -9.28 -6.09
N TYR A 113 2.81 -9.25 -5.05
CA TYR A 113 2.05 -8.06 -4.68
C TYR A 113 2.87 -7.02 -3.92
N PHE A 114 3.99 -7.42 -3.32
CA PHE A 114 4.74 -6.56 -2.40
C PHE A 114 5.25 -5.31 -3.13
N ASN A 115 5.90 -5.49 -4.28
CA ASN A 115 6.45 -4.37 -5.02
C ASN A 115 5.37 -3.43 -5.57
N THR A 116 4.22 -3.98 -6.00
CA THR A 116 3.09 -3.17 -6.48
C THR A 116 2.49 -2.32 -5.37
N ILE A 117 2.25 -2.91 -4.19
CA ILE A 117 1.74 -2.17 -3.03
C ILE A 117 2.74 -1.09 -2.63
N ARG A 118 4.02 -1.46 -2.49
CA ARG A 118 5.11 -0.54 -2.13
C ARG A 118 5.22 0.63 -3.09
N TYR A 119 5.11 0.39 -4.40
CA TYR A 119 5.14 1.44 -5.39
C TYR A 119 4.07 2.51 -5.14
N HIS A 120 2.82 2.10 -4.89
CA HIS A 120 1.75 3.06 -4.61
C HIS A 120 1.92 3.78 -3.27
N VAL A 121 2.43 3.08 -2.25
CA VAL A 121 2.78 3.69 -0.95
C VAL A 121 3.87 4.75 -1.12
N ASP A 122 4.94 4.44 -1.85
CA ASP A 122 6.04 5.36 -2.13
C ASP A 122 5.57 6.59 -2.91
N LYS A 123 4.58 6.45 -3.80
CA LYS A 123 3.98 7.57 -4.51
C LYS A 123 3.14 8.45 -3.60
N LEU A 124 2.32 7.85 -2.73
CA LEU A 124 1.58 8.60 -1.71
C LEU A 124 2.52 9.34 -0.75
N GLU A 125 3.66 8.75 -0.37
CA GLU A 125 4.67 9.40 0.49
C GLU A 125 5.21 10.70 -0.14
N LEU A 126 5.29 10.78 -1.46
CA LEU A 126 5.76 11.98 -2.16
C LEU A 126 4.69 13.09 -2.27
N ILE A 127 3.41 12.71 -2.20
CA ILE A 127 2.27 13.62 -2.40
C ILE A 127 1.75 14.15 -1.06
N VAL A 128 1.67 13.29 -0.04
CA VAL A 128 1.11 13.63 1.26
C VAL A 128 2.09 14.51 2.06
N ASP A 129 1.55 15.48 2.80
CA ASP A 129 2.36 16.33 3.69
C ASP A 129 3.15 15.49 4.70
N ASN A 130 4.47 15.70 4.74
CA ASN A 130 5.41 15.02 5.62
C ASN A 130 5.06 15.12 7.12
N ARG A 131 4.29 16.13 7.53
CA ARG A 131 3.81 16.29 8.92
C ARG A 131 2.73 15.27 9.28
N MET A 132 1.94 14.84 8.29
CA MET A 132 0.88 13.85 8.46
C MET A 132 1.40 12.41 8.29
N TRP A 133 2.52 12.25 7.59
CA TRP A 133 3.14 10.94 7.37
C TRP A 133 3.79 10.42 8.66
N THR A 134 3.05 9.56 9.38
CA THR A 134 3.41 9.11 10.74
C THR A 134 4.49 8.03 10.81
N LEU A 135 4.87 7.43 9.68
CA LEU A 135 5.89 6.39 9.62
C LEU A 135 7.27 7.00 9.32
N PRO A 136 8.37 6.48 9.92
CA PRO A 136 9.70 6.67 9.35
C PRO A 136 9.64 6.30 7.87
N LYS A 137 10.35 7.03 7.01
CA LYS A 137 10.21 6.89 5.55
C LYS A 137 10.22 5.41 5.16
N TYR A 138 9.31 4.97 4.30
CA TYR A 138 9.10 3.54 4.07
C TYR A 138 10.39 2.84 3.63
N ARG A 139 11.26 3.56 2.92
CA ARG A 139 12.61 3.15 2.53
C ARG A 139 13.53 2.82 3.71
N GLU A 140 13.41 3.50 4.84
CA GLU A 140 14.24 3.27 6.04
C GLU A 140 13.84 1.98 6.76
N LEU A 141 12.58 1.55 6.65
CA LEU A 141 12.11 0.27 7.19
C LEU A 141 12.60 -0.94 6.37
N LEU A 142 12.98 -0.72 5.10
CA LEU A 142 13.46 -1.78 4.20
C LEU A 142 14.92 -2.20 4.44
N PHE A 143 15.72 -1.43 5.19
CA PHE A 143 17.15 -1.70 5.42
C PHE A 143 17.48 -2.33 6.79
N ILE A 144 16.48 -2.64 7.61
CA ILE A 144 16.68 -3.24 8.95
C ILE A 144 16.60 -4.79 8.92
N SER A 145 16.44 -5.39 7.73
CA SER A 145 16.34 -6.86 7.56
C SER A 145 17.65 -7.53 7.16
#